data_AF-A0A922VI61-F1
#
_entry.id   AF-A0A922VI61-F1
#
_cell.length_a   1.000
_cell.length_b   1.000
_cell.length_c   1.000
_cell.angle_alpha   90.00
_cell.angle_beta   90.00
_cell.angle_gamma   90.00
#
_symmetry.space_group_name_H-M   'P 1'
#
loop_
_entity.id
_entity.type
_entity.pdbx_description
1 polymer ?
#
loop_
_entity_poly.entity_id
_entity_poly.type
_entity_poly.pdbx_seq_one_letter_code
_entity_poly.pdbx_strand_id
1 'polypeptide(L)'
;LIRLIEIKLHAKRACVAKLDVGPRGALVSFHDDNPPNIPGLLGYVERLGGIAKLRPDSKLVLARAWGDPKARLNGALQLARGLAKAAG
;
A
#
# COMPACT_ATOMS: atom_id res chain seq x y z
N LEU A 1 6.14 -14.75 11.77
CA LEU A 1 6.40 -13.47 12.46
C LEU A 1 7.23 -12.49 11.62
N ILE A 2 8.33 -12.94 10.98
CA ILE A 2 9.26 -12.09 10.20
C ILE A 2 8.56 -11.22 9.14
N ARG A 3 7.67 -11.78 8.33
CA ARG A 3 6.93 -11.03 7.29
C ARG A 3 6.18 -9.80 7.81
N LEU A 4 5.68 -9.86 9.03
CA LEU A 4 4.88 -8.77 9.61
C LEU A 4 5.79 -7.59 10.03
N ILE A 5 7.02 -7.90 10.46
CA ILE A 5 8.05 -6.91 10.76
C ILE A 5 8.52 -6.23 9.47
N GLU A 6 8.75 -7.00 8.40
CA GLU A 6 9.09 -6.43 7.08
C GLU A 6 8.01 -5.47 6.58
N ILE A 7 6.74 -5.87 6.66
CA ILE A 7 5.60 -5.01 6.28
C ILE A 7 5.65 -3.70 7.05
N LYS A 8 5.81 -3.75 8.38
CA LYS A 8 5.87 -2.54 9.23
C LYS A 8 7.07 -1.66 8.89
N LEU A 9 8.23 -2.26 8.61
CA LEU A 9 9.44 -1.52 8.24
C LEU A 9 9.23 -0.76 6.93
N HIS A 10 8.67 -1.42 5.91
CA HIS A 10 8.38 -0.80 4.62
C HIS A 10 7.26 0.26 4.72
N ALA A 11 6.20 -0.03 5.47
CA ALA A 11 5.12 0.92 5.73
C ALA A 11 5.65 2.20 6.42
N LYS A 12 6.56 2.05 7.40
CA LYS A 12 7.21 3.19 8.05
C LYS A 12 8.07 4.01 7.08
N ARG A 13 8.85 3.36 6.21
CA ARG A 13 9.65 4.04 5.18
C ARG A 13 8.79 4.80 4.17
N ALA A 14 7.58 4.31 3.89
CA ALA A 14 6.61 4.94 3.01
C ALA A 14 5.68 5.96 3.71
N CYS A 15 5.93 6.28 4.98
CA CYS A 15 5.07 7.14 5.82
C CYS A 15 3.59 6.71 5.82
N VAL A 16 3.32 5.41 5.83
CA VAL A 16 1.97 4.86 5.92
C VAL A 16 1.52 4.86 7.38
N ALA A 17 0.43 5.58 7.66
CA ALA A 17 -0.20 5.61 8.98
C ALA A 17 -1.03 4.36 9.24
N LYS A 18 -1.78 3.90 8.23
CA LYS A 18 -2.68 2.74 8.35
C LYS A 18 -2.69 1.90 7.09
N LEU A 19 -2.61 0.59 7.26
CA LEU A 19 -2.73 -0.40 6.19
C LEU A 19 -3.83 -1.40 6.55
N ASP A 20 -5.00 -1.26 5.92
CA ASP A 20 -6.13 -2.16 6.08
C ASP A 20 -6.17 -3.13 4.90
N VAL A 21 -6.15 -4.44 5.16
CA VAL A 21 -6.08 -5.49 4.14
C VAL A 21 -7.30 -6.39 4.28
N GLY A 22 -8.21 -6.33 3.32
CA GLY A 22 -9.47 -7.07 3.32
C GLY A 22 -9.57 -8.09 2.17
N PRO A 23 -10.67 -8.86 2.12
CA PRO A 23 -10.88 -9.88 1.07
C PRO A 23 -10.99 -9.29 -0.35
N ARG A 24 -11.43 -8.03 -0.46
CA ARG A 24 -11.66 -7.34 -1.74
C ARG A 24 -10.54 -6.37 -2.13
N GLY A 25 -9.54 -6.19 -1.28
CA GLY A 25 -8.51 -5.20 -1.53
C GLY A 25 -7.76 -4.71 -0.30
N ALA A 26 -6.98 -3.66 -0.48
CA ALA A 26 -6.33 -2.94 0.60
C ALA A 26 -6.67 -1.45 0.55
N LEU A 27 -6.72 -0.83 1.73
CA LEU A 27 -6.76 0.61 1.91
C LEU A 27 -5.48 1.05 2.63
N VAL A 28 -4.83 2.07 2.10
CA VAL A 28 -3.62 2.65 2.67
C VAL A 28 -3.91 4.11 2.99
N SER A 29 -3.66 4.48 4.24
CA SER A 29 -3.73 5.87 4.70
C SER A 29 -2.31 6.33 4.99
N PHE A 30 -1.90 7.46 4.43
CA PHE A 30 -0.60 8.07 4.71
C PHE A 30 -0.69 8.92 5.99
N HIS A 31 0.48 9.23 6.55
CA HIS A 31 0.57 10.15 7.68
C HIS A 31 0.23 11.58 7.21
N ASP A 32 -0.66 12.25 7.95
CA ASP A 32 -1.16 13.61 7.65
C ASP A 32 -1.72 13.79 6.23
N ASP A 33 -2.24 12.71 5.63
CA ASP A 33 -2.72 12.69 4.24
C ASP A 33 -1.66 13.21 3.24
N ASN A 34 -0.38 13.15 3.62
CA ASN A 34 0.75 13.63 2.85
C ASN A 34 1.72 12.46 2.52
N PRO A 35 1.65 11.92 1.30
CA PRO A 35 2.61 10.94 0.87
C PRO A 35 4.00 11.59 0.70
N PRO A 36 5.09 10.91 1.12
CA PRO A 36 6.43 11.48 1.10
C PRO A 36 6.95 11.77 -0.33
N ASN A 37 6.46 11.01 -1.32
CA ASN A 37 6.81 11.18 -2.72
C ASN A 37 5.56 11.04 -3.61
N ILE A 38 4.95 12.18 -3.95
CA ILE A 38 3.76 12.22 -4.82
C ILE A 38 4.06 11.70 -6.23
N PRO A 39 5.15 12.12 -6.92
CA PRO A 39 5.50 11.58 -8.24
C PRO A 39 5.69 10.06 -8.23
N GLY A 40 6.41 9.53 -7.23
CA GLY A 40 6.63 8.09 -7.10
C GLY A 40 5.33 7.33 -6.82
N LEU A 41 4.45 7.88 -5.99
CA LEU A 41 3.14 7.30 -5.72
C LEU A 41 2.25 7.27 -6.97
N LEU A 42 2.20 8.36 -7.74
CA LEU A 42 1.45 8.42 -8.99
C LEU A 42 1.97 7.39 -9.99
N GLY A 43 3.29 7.29 -10.20
CA GLY A 43 3.87 6.26 -11.06
C GLY A 43 3.61 4.84 -10.55
N TYR A 44 3.54 4.65 -9.23
CA TYR A 44 3.17 3.36 -8.63
C TYR A 44 1.71 3.00 -8.91
N VAL A 45 0.79 3.97 -8.81
CA VAL A 45 -0.63 3.82 -9.13
C VAL A 45 -0.82 3.53 -10.62
N GLU A 46 -0.16 4.29 -11.50
CA GLU A 46 -0.19 4.09 -12.96
C GLU A 46 0.32 2.69 -13.34
N ARG A 47 1.44 2.25 -12.74
CA ARG A 47 2.01 0.91 -12.98
C ARG A 47 1.08 -0.22 -12.54
N LEU A 48 0.31 0.00 -11.47
CA LEU A 48 -0.71 -0.95 -11.03
C LEU A 48 -1.99 -0.85 -11.86
N GLY A 49 -2.17 0.21 -12.67
CA GLY A 49 -3.34 0.41 -13.51
C GLY A 49 -4.63 0.55 -12.69
N GLY A 50 -5.77 0.31 -13.33
CA GLY A 50 -7.12 0.49 -12.75
C GLY A 50 -7.43 -0.32 -11.48
N ILE A 51 -6.49 -1.15 -11.02
CA ILE A 51 -6.52 -1.89 -9.75
C ILE A 51 -6.17 -0.97 -8.56
N ALA A 52 -5.34 0.04 -8.76
CA ALA A 52 -4.97 1.02 -7.75
C ALA A 52 -5.62 2.37 -8.07
N LYS A 53 -6.24 2.99 -7.07
CA LYS A 53 -6.86 4.31 -7.21
C LYS A 53 -6.45 5.18 -6.03
N LEU A 54 -5.92 6.35 -6.34
CA LEU A 54 -5.75 7.41 -5.36
C LEU A 54 -7.08 8.14 -5.19
N ARG A 55 -7.57 8.22 -3.97
CA ARG A 55 -8.76 9.01 -3.64
C ARG A 55 -8.38 10.47 -3.37
N PRO A 56 -9.35 11.40 -3.43
CA PRO A 56 -9.11 12.81 -3.13
C PRO A 56 -8.72 13.06 -1.66
N ASP A 57 -8.94 12.10 -0.76
CA ASP A 57 -8.48 12.14 0.63
C ASP A 57 -7.02 11.68 0.79
N SER A 58 -6.21 11.71 -0.28
CA SER A 58 -4.85 11.15 -0.35
C SER A 58 -4.72 9.67 0.02
N LYS A 59 -5.83 8.92 0.12
CA LYS A 59 -5.78 7.49 0.47
C LYS A 59 -5.66 6.64 -0.78
N LEU A 60 -4.81 5.62 -0.71
CA LEU A 60 -4.63 4.67 -1.79
C LEU A 60 -5.54 3.46 -1.57
N VAL A 61 -6.41 3.20 -2.54
CA VAL A 61 -7.27 2.01 -2.58
C VAL A 61 -6.71 1.04 -3.61
N LEU A 62 -6.48 -0.21 -3.21
CA LEU A 62 -6.14 -1.31 -4.10
C LEU A 62 -7.32 -2.28 -4.17
N ALA A 63 -7.97 -2.40 -5.32
CA ALA A 63 -9.07 -3.31 -5.56
C ALA A 63 -8.54 -4.67 -6.09
N ARG A 64 -8.09 -5.54 -5.19
CA ARG A 64 -7.60 -6.88 -5.54
C ARG A 64 -8.24 -7.93 -4.66
N ALA A 65 -8.83 -8.96 -5.26
CA ALA A 65 -9.43 -10.06 -4.52
C ALA A 65 -8.34 -10.94 -3.89
N TRP A 66 -8.37 -11.07 -2.57
CA TRP A 66 -7.54 -11.98 -1.78
C TRP A 66 -8.44 -12.91 -0.95
N GLY A 67 -8.85 -14.03 -1.54
CA GLY A 67 -9.67 -15.04 -0.85
C GLY A 67 -8.95 -15.61 0.38
N ASP A 68 -7.69 -16.02 0.20
CA ASP A 68 -6.94 -16.68 1.26
C ASP A 68 -6.23 -15.73 2.23
N PRO A 69 -6.14 -16.07 3.53
CA PRO A 69 -5.34 -15.33 4.51
C PRO A 69 -3.85 -15.23 4.11
N LYS A 70 -3.28 -16.30 3.52
CA LYS A 70 -1.90 -16.28 3.00
C LYS A 70 -1.74 -15.30 1.83
N ALA A 71 -2.73 -15.23 0.94
CA ALA A 71 -2.73 -14.29 -0.18
C ALA A 71 -2.81 -12.84 0.32
N ARG A 72 -3.63 -12.56 1.34
CA ARG A 72 -3.71 -11.25 2.00
C ARG A 72 -2.37 -10.80 2.58
N LEU A 73 -1.69 -11.67 3.32
CA LEU A 73 -0.38 -11.35 3.92
C LEU A 73 0.68 -11.07 2.84
N ASN A 74 0.72 -11.91 1.80
CA ASN A 74 1.65 -11.70 0.68
C ASN A 74 1.32 -10.43 -0.11
N GLY A 75 0.04 -10.14 -0.32
CA GLY A 75 -0.43 -8.90 -0.95
C GLY A 75 -0.03 -7.66 -0.16
N ALA A 76 -0.19 -7.69 1.17
CA ALA A 76 0.24 -6.63 2.06
C ALA A 76 1.76 -6.37 1.98
N LEU A 77 2.56 -7.44 1.95
CA LEU A 77 4.02 -7.35 1.80
C LEU A 77 4.42 -6.73 0.46
N GLN A 78 3.82 -7.17 -0.64
CA GLN A 78 4.11 -6.63 -1.97
C GLN A 78 3.70 -5.17 -2.11
N LEU A 79 2.56 -4.80 -1.52
CA LEU A 79 2.09 -3.43 -1.49
C LEU A 79 3.01 -2.54 -0.65
N ALA A 80 3.35 -2.94 0.58
CA ALA A 80 4.26 -2.18 1.42
C ALA A 80 5.64 -2.00 0.78
N ARG A 81 6.19 -3.05 0.15
CA ARG A 81 7.46 -2.97 -0.60
C ARG A 81 7.38 -2.02 -1.79
N GLY A 82 6.29 -2.11 -2.54
CA GLY A 82 6.04 -1.25 -3.69
C GLY A 82 5.95 0.23 -3.30
N LEU A 83 5.23 0.53 -2.22
CA LEU A 83 5.12 1.86 -1.64
C LEU A 83 6.46 2.37 -1.09
N ALA A 84 7.22 1.52 -0.40
CA ALA A 84 8.54 1.91 0.10
C ALA A 84 9.53 2.23 -1.03
N LYS A 85 9.42 1.54 -2.18
CA LYS A 85 10.21 1.84 -3.38
C LYS A 85 9.74 3.11 -4.09
N ALA A 86 8.45 3.41 -4.04
CA ALA A 86 7.89 4.65 -4.59
C ALA A 86 8.19 5.88 -3.71
N ALA A 87 8.38 5.66 -2.41
CA ALA A 87 8.66 6.71 -1.42
C ALA A 87 10.15 7.11 -1.33
N GLY A 88 11.06 6.17 -1.61
CA GLY A 88 12.51 6.42 -1.67
C GLY A 88 12.95 6.81 -3.06
#